data_AF-A0AAI9R973-F1
#
_entry.id   AF-A0AAI9R973-F1
#
_cell.length_a   1.000
_cell.length_b   1.000
_cell.length_c   1.000
_cell.angle_alpha   90.00
_cell.angle_beta   90.00
_cell.angle_gamma   90.00
#
_symmetry.space_group_name_H-M   'P 1'
#
loop_
_entity.id
_entity.type
_entity.pdbx_description
1 polymer ?
#
loop_
_entity_poly.entity_id
_entity_poly.type
_entity_poly.pdbx_seq_one_letter_code
_entity_poly.pdbx_strand_id
1 'polypeptide(L)'
;MTIFSVFIDDGCITCDACEEAAPDIFEVTEDTCFIKPDARLDGGYDRNVTKSGLKPDVVSSLSDDIFDAADACPVDVIIVVEGTGEEVHEAEEEAISEPEVEIVSEESEEITGDDLESLLTVGERTMSILFGSQSGNSEELAAKFAKQAIDYGLDATVHDMDGFDLSSLPEMKRVLIICSTWGEGEMPDNAEELWLQASAESAPNLSGVNFSILALGDTSYEFYCQSGKDWDDRLQQLGATRLLDRVDCDVDYDSSAAAWAIDALAVMAAVDGTGQFHEDQVDAIKDRVSGAAAAGAAGEDGFTVPEIAAEVIQAEISIFRYDPVSATAGKDTWVCALPGHMSVLESLRALKETHDGTLTFRDGPSDDPATAISVNGRLILPGSVRLDSVAPIRDGGLRLRIEPLPSFDVVRDLVVDHWSLERGREFSKPWMVAATREGADTAQGVLGVMDPSTADMLHSITDFCSAPLLHSCSDATPHSEAYLGPAVLARIWARINDPRSSESSISAMQDILDSNGGIKAETDLASIR
;
A
#
# COMPACT_ATOMS: atom_id res chain seq x y z
N MET A 1 -26.74 13.86 24.91
CA MET A 1 -25.82 14.46 23.92
C MET A 1 -26.60 15.46 23.10
N THR A 2 -25.96 16.51 22.57
CA THR A 2 -26.66 17.52 21.74
C THR A 2 -26.52 17.10 20.29
N ILE A 3 -27.65 16.87 19.62
CA ILE A 3 -27.68 16.57 18.19
C ILE A 3 -27.23 17.82 17.44
N PHE A 4 -26.16 17.68 16.65
CA PHE A 4 -25.59 18.76 15.87
C PHE A 4 -26.24 18.83 14.49
N SER A 5 -26.35 17.69 13.79
CA SER A 5 -27.01 17.59 12.49
C SER A 5 -27.60 16.19 12.26
N VAL A 6 -28.55 16.10 11.33
CA VAL A 6 -29.16 14.85 10.87
C VAL A 6 -29.17 14.86 9.34
N PHE A 7 -28.81 13.75 8.70
CA PHE A 7 -28.85 13.61 7.25
C PHE A 7 -29.25 12.18 6.83
N ILE A 8 -29.69 12.03 5.59
CA ILE A 8 -30.23 10.77 5.06
C ILE A 8 -29.28 10.23 4.00
N ASP A 9 -28.60 9.12 4.31
CA ASP A 9 -27.60 8.47 3.44
C ASP A 9 -28.23 7.62 2.33
N ASP A 10 -27.54 7.44 1.21
CA ASP A 10 -28.02 6.75 0.00
C ASP A 10 -28.59 5.35 0.30
N GLY A 11 -29.76 5.05 -0.27
CA GLY A 11 -30.47 3.79 -0.02
C GLY A 11 -31.75 3.91 0.82
N CYS A 12 -32.24 5.13 1.08
CA CYS A 12 -33.55 5.34 1.70
C CYS A 12 -34.67 4.62 0.94
N ILE A 13 -35.43 3.77 1.64
CA ILE A 13 -36.65 3.13 1.12
C ILE A 13 -37.89 3.80 1.71
N THR A 14 -38.92 4.00 0.89
CA THR A 14 -40.16 4.68 1.29
C THR A 14 -41.01 3.75 2.16
N CYS A 15 -40.99 3.98 3.47
CA CYS A 15 -41.63 3.12 4.47
C CYS A 15 -42.38 3.89 5.58
N ASP A 16 -42.50 5.22 5.45
CA ASP A 16 -43.18 6.16 6.35
C ASP A 16 -42.74 6.18 7.84
N ALA A 17 -41.85 5.26 8.26
CA ALA A 17 -41.45 5.08 9.65
C ALA A 17 -40.85 6.33 10.31
N CYS A 18 -40.04 7.10 9.57
CA CYS A 18 -39.42 8.32 10.09
C CYS A 18 -40.37 9.51 10.15
N GLU A 19 -41.33 9.61 9.22
CA GLU A 19 -42.38 10.64 9.28
C GLU A 19 -43.42 10.33 10.35
N GLU A 20 -43.70 9.06 10.64
CA GLU A 20 -44.55 8.69 11.79
C GLU A 20 -43.89 9.00 13.14
N ALA A 21 -42.58 8.79 13.25
CA ALA A 21 -41.81 9.04 14.47
C ALA A 21 -41.54 10.54 14.70
N ALA A 22 -41.16 11.28 13.66
CA ALA A 22 -40.85 12.72 13.74
C ALA A 22 -41.45 13.49 12.54
N PRO A 23 -42.79 13.68 12.51
CA PRO A 23 -43.50 14.31 11.40
C PRO A 23 -43.14 15.79 11.20
N ASP A 24 -42.62 16.45 12.23
CA ASP A 24 -42.21 17.85 12.14
C ASP A 24 -40.81 18.03 11.52
N ILE A 25 -40.08 16.93 11.28
CA ILE A 25 -38.69 16.93 10.81
C ILE A 25 -38.56 16.24 9.47
N PHE A 26 -39.24 15.10 9.29
CA PHE A 26 -39.18 14.31 8.07
C PHE A 26 -40.45 14.44 7.24
N GLU A 27 -40.28 14.41 5.92
CA GLU A 27 -41.36 14.32 4.94
C GLU A 27 -41.02 13.21 3.94
N VAL A 28 -41.83 12.15 3.92
CA VAL A 28 -41.63 11.03 2.99
C VAL A 28 -42.37 11.33 1.69
N THR A 29 -41.64 11.26 0.58
CA THR A 29 -42.17 11.39 -0.78
C THR A 29 -42.21 10.02 -1.48
N GLU A 30 -42.69 9.97 -2.72
CA GLU A 30 -42.80 8.71 -3.47
C GLU A 30 -41.43 8.04 -3.73
N ASP A 31 -40.34 8.83 -3.76
CA ASP A 31 -39.00 8.34 -4.12
C ASP A 31 -38.00 8.34 -2.96
N THR A 32 -38.15 9.23 -1.97
CA THR A 32 -37.20 9.35 -0.84
C THR A 32 -37.79 10.11 0.35
N CYS A 33 -37.06 10.16 1.47
CA CYS A 33 -37.39 11.01 2.61
C CYS A 33 -36.56 12.30 2.57
N PHE A 34 -37.17 13.43 2.92
CA PHE A 34 -36.53 14.74 3.00
C PHE A 34 -36.60 15.30 4.43
N ILE A 35 -35.65 16.17 4.76
CA ILE A 35 -35.65 16.91 6.02
C ILE A 35 -36.28 18.27 5.77
N LYS A 36 -37.31 18.60 6.55
CA LYS A 36 -38.07 19.85 6.41
C LYS A 36 -37.17 21.07 6.64
N PRO A 37 -37.38 22.17 5.90
CA PRO A 37 -36.58 23.38 6.02
C PRO A 37 -36.75 24.04 7.41
N ASP A 38 -37.86 23.77 8.07
CA ASP A 38 -38.12 24.28 9.42
C ASP A 38 -37.18 23.67 10.46
N ALA A 39 -36.65 22.46 10.23
CA ALA A 39 -35.75 21.78 11.14
C ALA A 39 -34.28 22.25 11.01
N ARG A 40 -33.86 22.77 9.85
CA ARG A 40 -32.46 23.07 9.51
C ARG A 40 -32.10 24.55 9.65
N LEU A 41 -30.85 24.85 9.98
CA LEU A 41 -30.32 26.21 10.06
C LEU A 41 -30.26 26.92 8.70
N ASP A 42 -29.94 26.17 7.64
CA ASP A 42 -29.85 26.70 6.27
C ASP A 42 -31.21 26.81 5.55
N GLY A 43 -32.29 26.28 6.13
CA GLY A 43 -33.61 26.26 5.53
C GLY A 43 -33.72 25.41 4.26
N GLY A 44 -32.79 24.49 4.01
CA GLY A 44 -32.82 23.61 2.85
C GLY A 44 -33.91 22.53 2.96
N TYR A 45 -34.49 22.13 1.82
CA TYR A 45 -35.44 21.02 1.72
C TYR A 45 -34.85 19.93 0.83
N ASP A 46 -33.99 19.12 1.42
CA ASP A 46 -33.31 17.98 0.80
C ASP A 46 -32.91 16.95 1.88
N ARG A 47 -32.06 15.98 1.54
CA ARG A 47 -31.58 14.92 2.44
C ARG A 47 -30.50 15.36 3.43
N ASN A 48 -30.21 16.65 3.47
CA ASN A 48 -29.16 17.33 4.21
C ASN A 48 -27.75 16.76 3.95
N VAL A 49 -27.43 16.50 2.69
CA VAL A 49 -26.10 15.97 2.27
C VAL A 49 -24.97 16.91 2.67
N THR A 50 -25.25 18.22 2.72
CA THR A 50 -24.33 19.27 3.20
C THR A 50 -24.13 19.26 4.72
N LYS A 51 -24.85 18.40 5.46
CA LYS A 51 -24.79 18.20 6.92
C LYS A 51 -24.99 19.49 7.73
N SER A 52 -25.89 20.35 7.25
CA SER A 52 -26.27 21.58 7.94
C SER A 52 -26.84 21.28 9.33
N GLY A 53 -26.54 22.15 10.29
CA GLY A 53 -27.00 21.99 11.67
C GLY A 53 -28.51 22.14 11.83
N LEU A 54 -29.05 21.59 12.90
CA LEU A 54 -30.47 21.75 13.25
C LEU A 54 -30.72 23.04 14.05
N LYS A 55 -31.93 23.61 13.92
CA LYS A 55 -32.30 24.79 14.71
C LYS A 55 -32.31 24.45 16.21
N PRO A 56 -31.86 25.35 17.10
CA PRO A 56 -31.79 25.09 18.54
C PRO A 56 -33.12 24.63 19.16
N ASP A 57 -34.25 25.16 18.69
CA ASP A 57 -35.58 24.81 19.18
C ASP A 57 -35.92 23.34 18.88
N VAL A 58 -35.54 22.84 17.70
CA VAL A 58 -35.75 21.44 17.27
C VAL A 58 -34.86 20.51 18.09
N VAL A 59 -33.59 20.85 18.26
CA VAL A 59 -32.64 20.07 19.08
C VAL A 59 -33.09 19.97 20.54
N SER A 60 -33.73 21.02 21.07
CA SER A 60 -34.17 21.04 22.47
C SER A 60 -35.51 20.34 22.73
N SER A 61 -36.36 20.18 21.71
CA SER A 61 -37.75 19.72 21.87
C SER A 61 -38.07 18.41 21.16
N LEU A 62 -37.33 18.06 20.11
CA LEU A 62 -37.60 16.91 19.23
C LEU A 62 -36.39 15.97 19.12
N SER A 63 -35.42 16.06 20.02
CA SER A 63 -34.23 15.19 20.00
C SER A 63 -34.58 13.72 20.13
N ASP A 64 -35.53 13.40 21.02
CA ASP A 64 -35.94 12.02 21.28
C ASP A 64 -36.68 11.44 20.06
N ASP A 65 -37.54 12.26 19.42
CA ASP A 65 -38.26 11.87 18.20
C ASP A 65 -37.31 11.61 17.01
N ILE A 66 -36.18 12.35 16.93
CA ILE A 66 -35.13 12.11 15.92
C ILE A 66 -34.45 10.76 16.12
N PHE A 67 -34.12 10.40 17.35
CA PHE A 67 -33.51 9.10 17.65
C PHE A 67 -34.49 7.97 17.40
N ASP A 68 -35.75 8.14 17.80
CA ASP A 68 -36.82 7.17 17.52
C ASP A 68 -37.02 6.99 16.00
N ALA A 69 -36.93 8.06 15.22
CA ALA A 69 -37.00 8.00 13.75
C ALA A 69 -35.78 7.29 13.13
N ALA A 70 -34.58 7.49 13.69
CA ALA A 70 -33.37 6.80 13.24
C ALA A 70 -33.44 5.28 13.55
N ASP A 71 -33.89 4.90 14.75
CA ASP A 71 -34.04 3.51 15.18
C ASP A 71 -35.19 2.79 14.45
N ALA A 72 -36.23 3.52 14.02
CA ALA A 72 -37.35 2.96 13.26
C ALA A 72 -37.03 2.74 11.77
N CYS A 73 -35.89 3.25 11.27
CA CYS A 73 -35.51 3.13 9.87
C CYS A 73 -35.10 1.69 9.52
N PRO A 74 -35.80 0.96 8.64
CA PRO A 74 -35.52 -0.45 8.36
C PRO A 74 -34.21 -0.72 7.60
N VAL A 75 -33.57 0.34 7.10
CA VAL A 75 -32.32 0.30 6.33
C VAL A 75 -31.23 1.17 6.97
N ASP A 76 -31.47 1.72 8.17
CA ASP A 76 -30.50 2.48 8.98
C ASP A 76 -29.82 3.66 8.24
N VAL A 77 -30.56 4.36 7.36
CA VAL A 77 -30.00 5.46 6.55
C VAL A 77 -30.11 6.85 7.19
N ILE A 78 -30.78 6.99 8.34
CA ILE A 78 -30.92 8.26 9.04
C ILE A 78 -29.74 8.39 10.00
N ILE A 79 -28.79 9.26 9.65
CA ILE A 79 -27.55 9.45 10.41
C ILE A 79 -27.69 10.67 11.30
N VAL A 80 -27.55 10.46 12.60
CA VAL A 80 -27.54 11.51 13.62
C VAL A 80 -26.10 11.80 14.02
N VAL A 81 -25.67 13.05 13.87
CA VAL A 81 -24.33 13.51 14.25
C VAL A 81 -24.43 14.25 15.58
N GLU A 82 -23.78 13.74 16.62
CA GLU A 82 -23.72 14.38 17.93
C GLU A 82 -22.44 15.21 18.07
N GLY A 83 -22.58 16.45 18.54
CA GLY A 83 -21.44 17.36 18.79
C GLY A 83 -21.32 17.72 20.27
N THR A 84 -20.11 17.61 20.83
CA THR A 84 -19.77 18.23 22.12
C THR A 84 -19.39 19.69 21.87
N GLY A 85 -20.24 20.62 22.29
CA GLY A 85 -20.10 22.03 21.92
C GLY A 85 -18.73 22.64 22.24
N GLU A 86 -18.04 23.10 21.20
CA GLU A 86 -17.06 24.19 21.21
C GLU A 86 -17.33 25.09 19.98
N GLU A 87 -17.60 26.36 20.31
CA GLU A 87 -17.63 27.63 19.56
C GLU A 87 -18.34 27.73 18.17
N VAL A 88 -19.45 28.48 18.21
CA VAL A 88 -20.11 29.13 17.07
C VAL A 88 -19.35 30.42 16.76
N HIS A 89 -18.82 30.55 15.53
CA HIS A 89 -18.48 31.86 14.98
C HIS A 89 -19.78 32.59 14.63
N GLU A 90 -20.04 33.70 15.31
CA GLU A 90 -21.16 34.60 15.06
C GLU A 90 -21.13 35.12 13.62
N ALA A 91 -22.24 34.95 12.90
CA ALA A 91 -22.49 35.64 11.65
C ALA A 91 -22.85 37.11 11.97
N GLU A 92 -21.98 38.04 11.61
CA GLU A 92 -22.35 39.46 11.54
C GLU A 92 -23.29 39.68 10.33
N GLU A 93 -24.44 40.29 10.62
CA GLU A 93 -25.39 40.81 9.64
C GLU A 93 -24.74 41.94 8.82
N GLU A 94 -24.69 41.82 7.48
CA GLU A 94 -24.71 43.00 6.62
C GLU A 94 -25.67 42.85 5.44
N ALA A 95 -26.31 43.98 5.13
CA ALA A 95 -27.52 44.13 4.37
C ALA A 95 -27.32 44.09 2.85
N ILE A 96 -28.39 43.71 2.15
CA ILE A 96 -28.50 43.75 0.69
C ILE A 96 -28.37 45.20 0.18
N SER A 97 -27.37 45.44 -0.68
CA SER A 97 -27.42 46.49 -1.70
C SER A 97 -26.66 46.07 -2.96
N GLU A 98 -27.34 46.02 -4.11
CA GLU A 98 -26.74 46.03 -5.45
C GLU A 98 -26.44 47.48 -5.90
N PRO A 99 -25.71 47.74 -6.99
CA PRO A 99 -24.47 47.11 -7.48
C PRO A 99 -23.40 48.19 -7.82
N GLU A 100 -22.09 47.87 -7.79
CA GLU A 100 -21.11 48.58 -8.62
C GLU A 100 -19.80 47.79 -8.81
N VAL A 101 -19.28 47.86 -10.03
CA VAL A 101 -18.09 47.18 -10.52
C VAL A 101 -16.86 47.98 -10.11
N GLU A 102 -15.99 47.42 -9.26
CA GLU A 102 -14.59 47.86 -9.17
C GLU A 102 -13.64 46.67 -8.96
N ILE A 103 -12.58 46.70 -9.77
CA ILE A 103 -11.49 45.74 -9.87
C ILE A 103 -10.56 45.97 -8.68
N VAL A 104 -10.31 44.94 -7.85
CA VAL A 104 -9.20 44.95 -6.90
C VAL A 104 -8.49 43.60 -6.93
N SER A 105 -7.18 43.71 -7.10
CA SER A 105 -6.13 42.72 -7.26
C SER A 105 -6.15 41.56 -6.27
N GLU A 106 -5.87 40.36 -6.79
CA GLU A 106 -5.40 39.20 -6.03
C GLU A 106 -4.17 39.60 -5.21
N GLU A 107 -4.30 39.63 -3.89
CA GLU A 107 -3.14 39.53 -3.00
C GLU A 107 -2.79 38.06 -2.86
N SER A 108 -1.64 37.70 -3.44
CA SER A 108 -0.95 36.43 -3.26
C SER A 108 -0.59 36.24 -1.78
N GLU A 109 -1.13 35.22 -1.14
CA GLU A 109 -0.61 34.75 0.14
C GLU A 109 0.77 34.13 -0.09
N GLU A 110 1.81 34.80 0.41
CA GLU A 110 3.17 34.26 0.47
C GLU A 110 3.18 33.02 1.39
N ILE A 111 3.52 31.87 0.81
CA ILE A 111 3.83 30.66 1.58
C ILE A 111 5.21 30.87 2.23
N THR A 112 5.22 31.29 3.49
CA THR A 112 6.44 31.26 4.30
C THR A 112 6.78 29.80 4.63
N GLY A 113 7.88 29.33 4.06
CA GLY A 113 8.34 27.94 4.14
C GLY A 113 8.54 27.40 5.55
N ASP A 114 8.04 26.17 5.73
CA ASP A 114 8.64 25.03 6.45
C ASP A 114 7.66 23.82 6.48
N ASP A 115 6.43 23.98 5.96
CA ASP A 115 5.43 22.92 5.98
C ASP A 115 5.28 22.22 4.62
N LEU A 116 5.97 21.10 4.46
CA LEU A 116 5.88 20.19 3.30
C LEU A 116 4.43 19.76 3.02
N GLU A 117 3.60 19.63 4.06
CA GLU A 117 2.21 19.23 3.92
C GLU A 117 1.39 20.31 3.21
N SER A 118 1.59 21.59 3.56
CA SER A 118 0.99 22.71 2.84
C SER A 118 1.40 22.77 1.38
N LEU A 119 2.68 22.51 1.05
CA LEU A 119 3.19 22.57 -0.32
C LEU A 119 2.54 21.52 -1.24
N LEU A 120 2.28 20.33 -0.70
CA LEU A 120 1.71 19.21 -1.44
C LEU A 120 0.17 19.25 -1.49
N THR A 121 -0.49 20.02 -0.62
CA THR A 121 -1.96 20.04 -0.49
C THR A 121 -2.61 21.35 -0.92
N VAL A 122 -1.87 22.46 -0.96
CA VAL A 122 -2.40 23.79 -1.27
C VAL A 122 -2.01 24.23 -2.68
N GLY A 123 -2.99 24.77 -3.42
CA GLY A 123 -2.78 25.38 -4.72
C GLY A 123 -2.89 24.41 -5.91
N GLU A 124 -2.59 24.92 -7.10
CA GLU A 124 -2.73 24.16 -8.35
C GLU A 124 -1.59 23.13 -8.51
N ARG A 125 -1.95 21.85 -8.56
CA ARG A 125 -1.04 20.69 -8.66
C ARG A 125 -1.02 20.04 -10.05
N THR A 126 -1.56 20.71 -11.06
CA THR A 126 -1.60 20.22 -12.44
C THR A 126 -0.19 20.10 -13.03
N MET A 127 0.01 19.04 -13.82
CA MET A 127 1.23 18.79 -14.60
C MET A 127 0.85 18.23 -15.97
N SER A 128 1.52 18.69 -17.02
CA SER A 128 1.31 18.18 -18.38
C SER A 128 2.51 17.32 -18.81
N ILE A 129 2.24 16.13 -19.33
CA ILE A 129 3.25 15.23 -19.91
C ILE A 129 2.96 15.09 -21.39
N LEU A 130 3.83 15.63 -22.25
CA LEU A 130 3.72 15.52 -23.70
C LEU A 130 4.61 14.40 -24.21
N PHE A 131 4.11 13.60 -25.16
CA PHE A 131 4.91 12.54 -25.78
C PHE A 131 5.03 12.65 -27.31
N GLY A 132 6.25 12.43 -27.80
CA GLY A 132 6.55 12.18 -29.20
C GLY A 132 7.03 10.74 -29.39
N SER A 133 6.32 9.93 -30.17
CA SER A 133 6.52 8.49 -30.25
C SER A 133 6.25 7.95 -31.66
N GLN A 134 7.16 7.12 -32.18
CA GLN A 134 6.91 6.37 -33.42
C GLN A 134 6.37 4.96 -33.17
N SER A 135 6.87 4.28 -32.14
CA SER A 135 6.58 2.86 -31.87
C SER A 135 5.76 2.61 -30.60
N GLY A 136 5.39 3.66 -29.86
CA GLY A 136 4.61 3.57 -28.62
C GLY A 136 5.43 3.71 -27.33
N ASN A 137 6.77 3.58 -27.36
CA ASN A 137 7.59 3.56 -26.14
C ASN A 137 7.46 4.84 -25.30
N SER A 138 7.53 6.02 -25.93
CA SER A 138 7.41 7.30 -25.20
C SER A 138 6.00 7.51 -24.64
N GLU A 139 4.98 7.00 -25.33
CA GLU A 139 3.57 7.06 -24.90
C GLU A 139 3.34 6.19 -23.66
N GLU A 140 3.87 4.96 -23.68
CA GLU A 140 3.80 4.05 -22.54
C GLU A 140 4.52 4.62 -21.31
N LEU A 141 5.69 5.23 -21.49
CA LEU A 141 6.41 5.92 -20.41
C LEU A 141 5.64 7.13 -19.89
N ALA A 142 5.01 7.93 -20.75
CA ALA A 142 4.20 9.08 -20.34
C ALA A 142 3.01 8.64 -19.48
N ALA A 143 2.29 7.60 -19.92
CA ALA A 143 1.18 7.02 -19.16
C ALA A 143 1.66 6.43 -17.82
N LYS A 144 2.82 5.79 -17.80
CA LYS A 144 3.43 5.25 -16.58
C LYS A 144 3.78 6.35 -15.59
N PHE A 145 4.43 7.43 -16.03
CA PHE A 145 4.83 8.52 -15.15
C PHE A 145 3.65 9.35 -14.67
N ALA A 146 2.59 9.50 -15.47
CA ALA A 146 1.36 10.14 -15.02
C ALA A 146 0.72 9.37 -13.84
N LYS A 147 0.74 8.04 -13.86
CA LYS A 147 0.27 7.23 -12.73
C LYS A 147 1.15 7.40 -11.49
N GLN A 148 2.47 7.42 -11.67
CA GLN A 148 3.43 7.63 -10.57
C GLN A 148 3.32 9.03 -9.96
N ALA A 149 2.95 10.04 -10.75
CA ALA A 149 2.83 11.42 -10.29
C ALA A 149 1.84 11.61 -9.13
N ILE A 150 0.83 10.74 -9.02
CA ILE A 150 -0.15 10.73 -7.92
C ILE A 150 0.55 10.58 -6.57
N ASP A 151 1.60 9.74 -6.48
CA ASP A 151 2.36 9.50 -5.24
C ASP A 151 3.11 10.76 -4.79
N TYR A 152 3.38 11.68 -5.72
CA TYR A 152 4.01 12.98 -5.49
C TYR A 152 2.99 14.12 -5.27
N GLY A 153 1.70 13.79 -5.19
CA GLY A 153 0.61 14.77 -5.04
C GLY A 153 0.45 15.67 -6.28
N LEU A 154 0.75 15.15 -7.47
CA LEU A 154 0.60 15.85 -8.75
C LEU A 154 -0.61 15.29 -9.51
N ASP A 155 -1.33 16.18 -10.19
CA ASP A 155 -2.42 15.82 -11.11
C ASP A 155 -1.91 15.89 -12.55
N ALA A 156 -1.43 14.75 -13.05
CA ALA A 156 -0.75 14.66 -14.34
C ALA A 156 -1.72 14.33 -15.48
N THR A 157 -1.73 15.17 -16.52
CA THR A 157 -2.46 14.93 -17.77
C THR A 157 -1.47 14.59 -18.89
N VAL A 158 -1.71 13.47 -19.59
CA VAL A 158 -0.90 13.05 -20.74
C VAL A 158 -1.48 13.62 -22.02
N HIS A 159 -0.62 14.21 -22.85
CA HIS A 159 -0.98 14.81 -24.12
C HIS A 159 -0.15 14.17 -25.25
N ASP A 160 -0.85 13.73 -26.31
CA ASP A 160 -0.20 13.51 -27.59
C ASP A 160 0.29 14.85 -28.12
N MET A 161 1.51 14.91 -28.66
CA MET A 161 2.01 16.12 -29.30
C MET A 161 1.22 16.45 -30.58
N ASP A 162 0.56 15.47 -31.20
CA ASP A 162 -0.27 15.70 -32.36
C ASP A 162 -1.56 16.43 -31.95
N GLY A 163 -1.84 17.56 -32.60
CA GLY A 163 -2.97 18.42 -32.28
C GLY A 163 -2.88 19.16 -30.94
N PHE A 164 -1.74 19.12 -30.23
CA PHE A 164 -1.54 19.90 -29.01
C PHE A 164 -1.44 21.41 -29.32
N ASP A 165 -2.11 22.24 -28.53
CA ASP A 165 -2.08 23.69 -28.69
C ASP A 165 -0.88 24.29 -27.95
N LEU A 166 0.19 24.61 -28.70
CA LEU A 166 1.38 25.26 -28.15
C LEU A 166 1.08 26.57 -27.40
N SER A 167 0.01 27.28 -27.78
CA SER A 167 -0.35 28.55 -27.15
C SER A 167 -0.88 28.40 -25.72
N SER A 168 -1.18 27.17 -25.28
CA SER A 168 -1.57 26.84 -23.90
C SER A 168 -0.37 26.64 -22.96
N LEU A 169 0.84 26.36 -23.48
CA LEU A 169 2.03 26.11 -22.65
C LEU A 169 2.36 27.22 -21.64
N PRO A 170 2.21 28.53 -21.95
CA PRO A 170 2.49 29.59 -20.98
C PRO A 170 1.62 29.55 -19.72
N GLU A 171 0.47 28.88 -19.76
CA GLU A 171 -0.42 28.71 -18.61
C GLU A 171 -0.01 27.52 -17.73
N MET A 172 0.86 26.65 -18.23
CA MET A 172 1.28 25.42 -17.55
C MET A 172 2.52 25.66 -16.68
N LYS A 173 2.41 25.36 -15.38
CA LYS A 173 3.53 25.53 -14.44
C LYS A 173 4.55 24.40 -14.49
N ARG A 174 4.11 23.19 -14.86
CA ARG A 174 4.88 21.94 -14.81
C ARG A 174 4.70 21.15 -16.10
N VAL A 175 5.77 20.97 -16.86
CA VAL A 175 5.74 20.31 -18.18
C VAL A 175 6.84 19.25 -18.27
N LEU A 176 6.48 18.01 -18.57
CA LEU A 176 7.44 16.96 -18.95
C LEU A 176 7.30 16.65 -20.43
N ILE A 177 8.42 16.45 -21.11
CA ILE A 177 8.45 15.96 -22.49
C ILE A 177 9.18 14.62 -22.54
N ILE A 178 8.53 13.62 -23.14
CA ILE A 178 9.14 12.32 -23.43
C ILE A 178 9.13 12.13 -24.94
N CYS A 179 10.30 12.20 -25.58
CA CYS A 179 10.37 12.21 -27.04
C CYS A 179 11.39 11.20 -27.57
N SER A 180 10.94 10.32 -28.46
CA SER A 180 11.83 9.44 -29.22
C SER A 180 12.40 10.18 -30.42
N THR A 181 13.59 9.78 -30.88
CA THR A 181 14.15 10.29 -32.15
C THR A 181 13.84 9.32 -33.29
N TRP A 182 13.40 9.84 -34.43
CA TRP A 182 13.14 9.04 -35.63
C TRP A 182 14.21 9.27 -36.70
N GLY A 183 14.48 8.24 -37.51
CA GLY A 183 15.42 8.32 -38.63
C GLY A 183 16.82 8.79 -38.23
N GLU A 184 17.29 9.85 -38.88
CA GLU A 184 18.61 10.46 -38.67
C GLU A 184 18.50 11.78 -37.87
N GLY A 185 17.78 11.74 -36.74
CA GLY A 185 17.67 12.89 -35.84
C GLY A 185 16.35 13.67 -35.94
N GLU A 186 15.37 13.16 -36.68
CA GLU A 186 14.09 13.82 -36.92
C GLU A 186 13.13 13.64 -35.73
N MET A 187 12.14 14.52 -35.65
CA MET A 187 10.99 14.37 -34.74
C MET A 187 10.16 13.15 -35.17
N PRO A 188 9.53 12.43 -34.24
CA PRO A 188 8.48 11.47 -34.57
C PRO A 188 7.32 12.14 -35.32
N ASP A 189 6.58 11.38 -36.10
CA ASP A 189 5.49 11.92 -36.94
C ASP A 189 4.46 12.71 -36.10
N ASN A 190 4.14 12.21 -34.90
CA ASN A 190 3.18 12.86 -33.99
C ASN A 190 3.73 14.12 -33.29
N ALA A 191 5.02 14.44 -33.44
CA ALA A 191 5.65 15.61 -32.82
C ALA A 191 6.07 16.69 -33.83
N GLU A 192 6.02 16.39 -35.13
CA GLU A 192 6.57 17.26 -36.18
C GLU A 192 5.85 18.61 -36.27
N GLU A 193 4.51 18.61 -36.25
CA GLU A 193 3.73 19.84 -36.35
C GLU A 193 3.97 20.77 -35.15
N LEU A 194 3.94 20.21 -33.93
CA LEU A 194 4.20 20.97 -32.72
C LEU A 194 5.63 21.53 -32.69
N TRP A 195 6.61 20.76 -33.17
CA TRP A 195 7.99 21.22 -33.30
C TRP A 195 8.12 22.40 -34.28
N LEU A 196 7.44 22.35 -35.43
CA LEU A 196 7.43 23.46 -36.40
C LEU A 196 6.82 24.73 -35.79
N GLN A 197 5.73 24.59 -35.04
CA GLN A 197 5.12 25.71 -34.31
C GLN A 197 6.07 26.26 -33.24
N ALA A 198 6.70 25.37 -32.46
CA ALA A 198 7.66 25.74 -31.43
C ALA A 198 8.88 26.44 -32.03
N SER A 199 9.32 26.05 -33.22
CA SER A 199 10.48 26.61 -33.93
C SER A 199 10.19 27.93 -34.65
N ALA A 200 8.92 28.31 -34.80
CA ALA A 200 8.54 29.56 -35.47
C ALA A 200 8.93 30.81 -34.65
N GLU A 201 9.09 31.95 -35.32
CA GLU A 201 9.29 33.24 -34.66
C GLU A 201 8.08 33.68 -33.83
N SER A 202 6.89 33.14 -34.13
CA SER A 202 5.64 33.40 -33.41
C SER A 202 5.43 32.50 -32.19
N ALA A 203 6.41 31.67 -31.83
CA ALA A 203 6.31 30.81 -30.66
C ALA A 203 6.14 31.64 -29.37
N PRO A 204 5.30 31.20 -28.41
CA PRO A 204 5.04 31.95 -27.20
C PRO A 204 6.27 31.98 -26.28
N ASN A 205 6.31 32.99 -25.41
CA ASN A 205 7.29 33.02 -24.32
C ASN A 205 6.80 32.11 -23.19
N LEU A 206 7.69 31.25 -22.68
CA LEU A 206 7.41 30.24 -21.67
C LEU A 206 7.99 30.61 -20.29
N SER A 207 8.15 31.90 -20.01
CA SER A 207 8.54 32.37 -18.68
C SER A 207 7.53 31.91 -17.63
N GLY A 208 8.00 31.21 -16.60
CA GLY A 208 7.15 30.62 -15.56
C GLY A 208 6.80 29.14 -15.77
N VAL A 209 7.11 28.59 -16.95
CA VAL A 209 7.00 27.15 -17.21
C VAL A 209 8.24 26.44 -16.69
N ASN A 210 8.06 25.42 -15.86
CA ASN A 210 9.14 24.55 -15.40
C ASN A 210 9.11 23.23 -16.16
N PHE A 211 10.26 22.76 -16.65
CA PHE A 211 10.33 21.56 -17.49
C PHE A 211 11.49 20.62 -17.22
N SER A 212 11.33 19.38 -17.68
CA SER A 212 12.41 18.40 -17.87
C SER A 212 12.08 17.47 -19.04
N ILE A 213 13.11 16.85 -19.63
CA ILE A 213 12.98 16.03 -20.85
C ILE A 213 13.61 14.66 -20.66
N LEU A 214 12.87 13.64 -21.09
CA LEU A 214 13.39 12.29 -21.31
C LEU A 214 13.48 12.03 -22.81
N ALA A 215 14.70 11.79 -23.30
CA ALA A 215 14.95 11.54 -24.70
C ALA A 215 15.19 10.05 -24.94
N LEU A 216 14.52 9.46 -25.92
CA LEU A 216 14.73 8.07 -26.33
C LEU A 216 15.44 8.05 -27.70
N GLY A 217 16.44 7.19 -27.84
CA GLY A 217 17.18 7.01 -29.09
C GLY A 217 17.98 5.70 -29.10
N ASP A 218 18.74 5.51 -30.16
CA ASP A 218 19.64 4.36 -30.33
C ASP A 218 21.04 4.88 -30.66
N THR A 219 22.04 4.52 -29.85
CA THR A 219 23.42 4.98 -30.03
C THR A 219 24.09 4.47 -31.30
N SER A 220 23.46 3.54 -32.01
CA SER A 220 23.87 3.07 -33.34
C SER A 220 23.69 4.11 -34.44
N TYR A 221 22.88 5.15 -34.20
CA TYR A 221 22.63 6.26 -35.13
C TYR A 221 23.51 7.47 -34.83
N GLU A 222 23.86 8.26 -35.86
CA GLU A 222 24.75 9.42 -35.71
C GLU A 222 24.12 10.50 -34.80
N PHE A 223 22.82 10.74 -34.97
CA PHE A 223 22.05 11.76 -34.26
C PHE A 223 21.29 11.17 -33.05
N TYR A 224 22.03 10.54 -32.14
CA TYR A 224 21.49 9.92 -30.93
C TYR A 224 20.70 10.93 -30.07
N CYS A 225 19.44 10.62 -29.75
CA CYS A 225 18.52 11.43 -28.93
C CYS A 225 18.34 12.89 -29.41
N GLN A 226 18.53 13.16 -30.72
CA GLN A 226 18.52 14.52 -31.26
C GLN A 226 17.19 15.24 -31.04
N SER A 227 16.05 14.57 -31.22
CA SER A 227 14.73 15.18 -31.00
C SER A 227 14.55 15.68 -29.57
N GLY A 228 14.97 14.90 -28.56
CA GLY A 228 14.90 15.33 -27.17
C GLY A 228 15.86 16.48 -26.84
N LYS A 229 17.05 16.51 -27.47
CA LYS A 229 18.00 17.63 -27.36
C LYS A 229 17.43 18.92 -27.94
N ASP A 230 16.78 18.80 -29.09
CA ASP A 230 16.15 19.93 -29.78
C ASP A 230 15.03 20.54 -28.94
N TRP A 231 14.16 19.73 -28.34
CA TRP A 231 13.14 20.20 -27.40
C TRP A 231 13.75 20.87 -26.17
N ASP A 232 14.82 20.31 -25.63
CA ASP A 232 15.46 20.78 -24.40
C ASP A 232 16.08 22.16 -24.58
N ASP A 233 16.77 22.36 -25.70
CA ASP A 233 17.35 23.63 -26.08
C ASP A 233 16.26 24.64 -26.46
N ARG A 234 15.19 24.21 -27.15
CA ARG A 234 14.15 25.12 -27.63
C ARG A 234 13.29 25.67 -26.50
N LEU A 235 12.86 24.84 -25.55
CA LEU A 235 12.09 25.32 -24.39
C LEU A 235 12.90 26.31 -23.57
N GLN A 236 14.20 26.05 -23.39
CA GLN A 236 15.10 26.97 -22.71
C GLN A 236 15.23 28.32 -23.46
N GLN A 237 15.32 28.29 -24.80
CA GLN A 237 15.34 29.51 -25.62
C GLN A 237 14.02 30.31 -25.55
N LEU A 238 12.88 29.64 -25.35
CA LEU A 238 11.58 30.26 -25.20
C LEU A 238 11.34 30.84 -23.80
N GLY A 239 12.25 30.60 -22.85
CA GLY A 239 12.21 31.18 -21.50
C GLY A 239 11.74 30.24 -20.39
N ALA A 240 11.49 28.96 -20.71
CA ALA A 240 11.14 27.96 -19.70
C ALA A 240 12.37 27.62 -18.81
N THR A 241 12.10 27.19 -17.58
CA THR A 241 13.14 26.84 -16.59
C THR A 241 13.34 25.33 -16.53
N ARG A 242 14.54 24.86 -16.83
CA ARG A 242 14.91 23.45 -16.69
C ARG A 242 15.15 23.13 -15.21
N LEU A 243 14.35 22.23 -14.63
CA LEU A 243 14.50 21.82 -13.23
C LEU A 243 15.42 20.60 -13.05
N LEU A 244 15.40 19.70 -14.03
CA LEU A 244 16.25 18.51 -14.05
C LEU A 244 16.85 18.35 -15.44
N ASP A 245 18.14 18.05 -15.47
CA ASP A 245 18.86 17.81 -16.71
C ASP A 245 18.23 16.66 -17.52
N ARG A 246 18.22 16.85 -18.84
CA ARG A 246 17.74 15.84 -19.78
C ARG A 246 18.53 14.54 -19.63
N VAL A 247 17.82 13.42 -19.70
CA VAL A 247 18.43 12.09 -19.80
C VAL A 247 18.25 11.54 -21.21
N ASP A 248 19.36 11.12 -21.81
CA ASP A 248 19.40 10.44 -23.11
C ASP A 248 19.38 8.93 -22.86
N CYS A 249 18.30 8.26 -23.24
CA CYS A 249 18.10 6.82 -23.08
C CYS A 249 18.42 6.07 -24.38
N ASP A 250 19.19 4.98 -24.26
CA ASP A 250 19.45 4.04 -25.37
C ASP A 250 18.33 2.98 -25.48
N VAL A 251 18.49 1.96 -26.34
CA VAL A 251 17.49 0.91 -26.58
C VAL A 251 16.98 0.24 -25.29
N ASP A 252 17.87 -0.01 -24.32
CA ASP A 252 17.53 -0.55 -22.99
C ASP A 252 17.16 0.57 -22.00
N TYR A 253 16.13 1.36 -22.34
CA TYR A 253 15.78 2.61 -21.66
C TYR A 253 15.14 2.44 -20.27
N ASP A 254 14.63 1.26 -19.91
CA ASP A 254 13.79 1.06 -18.72
C ASP A 254 14.44 1.57 -17.42
N SER A 255 15.71 1.22 -17.20
CA SER A 255 16.42 1.55 -15.97
C SER A 255 16.73 3.04 -15.85
N SER A 256 17.17 3.67 -16.94
CA SER A 256 17.48 5.10 -16.97
C SER A 256 16.21 5.96 -16.92
N ALA A 257 15.16 5.53 -17.61
CA ALA A 257 13.85 6.18 -17.59
C ALA A 257 13.22 6.13 -16.19
N ALA A 258 13.29 4.98 -15.50
CA ALA A 258 12.79 4.85 -14.13
C ALA A 258 13.57 5.72 -13.13
N ALA A 259 14.90 5.75 -13.23
CA ALA A 259 15.73 6.62 -12.39
C ALA A 259 15.42 8.11 -12.61
N TRP A 260 15.29 8.52 -13.88
CA TRP A 260 14.91 9.88 -14.23
C TRP A 260 13.53 10.26 -13.69
N ALA A 261 12.55 9.36 -13.77
CA ALA A 261 11.18 9.64 -13.31
C ALA A 261 11.11 9.97 -11.82
N ILE A 262 11.90 9.28 -10.98
CA ILE A 262 11.96 9.55 -9.53
C ILE A 262 12.41 11.00 -9.28
N ASP A 263 13.47 11.42 -9.98
CA ASP A 263 14.01 12.77 -9.82
C ASP A 263 13.09 13.82 -10.45
N ALA A 264 12.55 13.55 -11.64
CA ALA A 264 11.70 14.46 -12.41
C ALA A 264 10.38 14.76 -11.69
N LEU A 265 9.71 13.73 -11.15
CA LEU A 265 8.47 13.91 -10.41
C LEU A 265 8.70 14.64 -9.08
N ALA A 266 9.83 14.37 -8.40
CA ALA A 266 10.19 15.09 -7.17
C ALA A 266 10.41 16.58 -7.41
N VAL A 267 11.15 16.96 -8.46
CA VAL A 267 11.37 18.38 -8.76
C VAL A 267 10.10 19.08 -9.22
N MET A 268 9.22 18.39 -9.96
CA MET A 268 7.91 18.96 -10.36
C MET A 268 7.00 19.16 -9.15
N ALA A 269 7.04 18.23 -8.19
CA ALA A 269 6.26 18.35 -6.97
C ALA A 269 6.72 19.49 -6.05
N ALA A 270 8.01 19.85 -6.13
CA ALA A 270 8.60 20.99 -5.42
C ALA A 270 8.28 22.35 -6.08
N VAL A 271 7.55 22.38 -7.20
CA VAL A 271 6.96 23.62 -7.74
C VAL A 271 5.64 23.88 -7.02
N ASP A 272 5.44 25.07 -6.48
CA ASP A 272 4.20 25.44 -5.81
C ASP A 272 3.07 25.87 -6.77
N GLY A 273 1.90 26.20 -6.22
CA GLY A 273 0.76 26.67 -6.99
C GLY A 273 0.97 28.00 -7.73
N THR A 274 2.06 28.73 -7.49
CA THR A 274 2.41 29.99 -8.20
C THR A 274 3.44 29.77 -9.32
N GLY A 275 4.03 28.57 -9.40
CA GLY A 275 5.08 28.23 -10.36
C GLY A 275 6.50 28.45 -9.81
N GLN A 276 6.65 28.77 -8.53
CA GLN A 276 7.95 28.91 -7.87
C GLN A 276 8.49 27.54 -7.47
N PHE A 277 9.76 27.27 -7.77
CA PHE A 277 10.47 26.03 -7.42
C PHE A 277 11.18 26.16 -6.08
N HIS A 278 10.95 25.19 -5.19
CA HIS A 278 11.53 25.10 -3.84
C HIS A 278 12.55 23.95 -3.76
N GLU A 279 13.80 24.25 -4.11
CA GLU A 279 14.90 23.26 -4.22
C GLU A 279 15.14 22.49 -2.91
N ASP A 280 14.97 23.14 -1.76
CA ASP A 280 15.14 22.57 -0.43
C ASP A 280 14.12 21.47 -0.07
N GLN A 281 12.99 21.43 -0.76
CA GLN A 281 11.91 20.47 -0.51
C GLN A 281 12.05 19.18 -1.31
N VAL A 282 12.93 19.14 -2.33
CA VAL A 282 13.07 17.99 -3.25
C VAL A 282 13.47 16.72 -2.52
N ASP A 283 14.46 16.78 -1.62
CA ASP A 283 14.92 15.60 -0.87
C ASP A 283 13.84 15.10 0.11
N ALA A 284 13.10 16.01 0.76
CA ALA A 284 12.01 15.66 1.66
C ALA A 284 10.85 14.96 0.92
N ILE A 285 10.55 15.40 -0.31
CA ILE A 285 9.56 14.76 -1.18
C ILE A 285 10.01 13.34 -1.56
N LYS A 286 11.30 13.15 -1.92
CA LYS A 286 11.84 11.83 -2.25
C LYS A 286 11.79 10.87 -1.06
N ASP A 287 12.10 11.35 0.13
CA ASP A 287 12.04 10.54 1.36
C ASP A 287 10.60 10.13 1.68
N ARG A 288 9.63 11.05 1.52
CA ARG A 288 8.20 10.76 1.67
C ARG A 288 7.73 9.69 0.69
N VAL A 289 8.05 9.85 -0.59
CA VAL A 289 7.61 8.92 -1.64
C VAL A 289 8.32 7.58 -1.51
N SER A 290 9.59 7.52 -1.12
CA SER A 290 10.26 6.23 -0.87
C SER A 290 9.69 5.49 0.35
N GLY A 291 9.23 6.22 1.37
CA GLY A 291 8.47 5.68 2.50
C GLY A 291 7.06 5.19 2.12
N ALA A 292 6.38 5.87 1.19
CA ALA A 292 5.09 5.44 0.62
C ALA A 292 5.25 4.29 -0.40
N ALA A 293 6.31 4.29 -1.20
CA ALA A 293 6.66 3.25 -2.17
C ALA A 293 7.11 1.94 -1.49
N ALA A 294 7.55 2.00 -0.22
CA ALA A 294 7.72 0.82 0.61
C ALA A 294 6.38 0.13 0.97
N ALA A 295 5.24 0.82 0.80
CA ALA A 295 3.90 0.30 1.07
C ALA A 295 3.16 -0.22 -0.18
N GLY A 296 3.73 -0.08 -1.39
CA GLY A 296 3.06 -0.50 -2.62
C GLY A 296 4.02 -0.84 -3.74
N ALA A 297 4.47 -2.09 -3.82
CA ALA A 297 5.09 -2.60 -5.04
C ALA A 297 4.01 -2.70 -6.13
N ALA A 298 3.93 -1.68 -6.99
CA ALA A 298 3.10 -1.72 -8.19
C ALA A 298 3.64 -2.76 -9.17
N GLY A 299 2.87 -3.82 -9.41
CA GLY A 299 3.16 -4.81 -10.46
C GLY A 299 3.02 -4.19 -11.86
N GLU A 300 3.74 -4.77 -12.83
CA GLU A 300 3.78 -4.38 -14.25
C GLU A 300 2.40 -4.40 -14.99
N ASP A 301 1.33 -4.85 -14.34
CA ASP A 301 0.00 -5.05 -14.92
C ASP A 301 -1.06 -4.03 -14.46
N GLY A 302 -0.68 -3.00 -13.71
CA GLY A 302 -1.63 -2.04 -13.16
C GLY A 302 -2.51 -2.62 -12.03
N PHE A 303 -2.10 -3.75 -11.44
CA PHE A 303 -2.66 -4.25 -10.20
C PHE A 303 -2.24 -3.31 -9.05
N THR A 304 -3.17 -2.46 -8.61
CA THR A 304 -3.02 -1.74 -7.35
C THR A 304 -3.34 -2.70 -6.21
N VAL A 305 -2.35 -2.96 -5.35
CA VAL A 305 -2.59 -3.73 -4.13
C VAL A 305 -3.55 -2.90 -3.26
N PRO A 306 -4.74 -3.40 -2.92
CA PRO A 306 -5.66 -2.64 -2.09
C PRO A 306 -5.02 -2.41 -0.72
N GLU A 307 -5.00 -1.15 -0.27
CA GLU A 307 -4.59 -0.81 1.09
C GLU A 307 -5.63 -1.36 2.06
N ILE A 308 -5.22 -2.34 2.85
CA ILE A 308 -6.05 -2.91 3.90
C ILE A 308 -5.90 -2.01 5.12
N ALA A 309 -6.77 -1.01 5.24
CA ALA A 309 -6.90 -0.22 6.45
C ALA A 309 -7.93 -0.83 7.39
N ALA A 310 -7.64 -0.81 8.69
CA ALA A 310 -8.56 -1.19 9.75
C ALA A 310 -8.34 -0.28 10.95
N GLU A 311 -9.42 -0.03 11.69
CA GLU A 311 -9.43 0.88 12.83
C GLU A 311 -8.39 0.53 13.89
N VAL A 312 -8.03 1.54 14.68
CA VAL A 312 -7.14 1.38 15.82
C VAL A 312 -7.86 0.59 16.91
N ILE A 313 -7.25 -0.50 17.34
CA ILE A 313 -7.74 -1.36 18.43
C ILE A 313 -6.84 -1.22 19.65
N GLN A 314 -7.44 -1.31 20.84
CA GLN A 314 -6.69 -1.44 22.09
C GLN A 314 -6.17 -2.89 22.20
N ALA A 315 -4.86 -3.07 22.26
CA ALA A 315 -4.21 -4.37 22.38
C ALA A 315 -3.42 -4.48 23.70
N GLU A 316 -3.77 -5.47 24.51
CA GLU A 316 -2.99 -5.93 25.66
C GLU A 316 -2.09 -7.09 25.20
N ILE A 317 -0.80 -6.81 25.01
CA ILE A 317 0.18 -7.74 24.48
C ILE A 317 1.10 -8.19 25.62
N SER A 318 0.98 -9.45 26.02
CA SER A 318 1.85 -10.10 26.99
C SER A 318 2.89 -10.97 26.28
N ILE A 319 4.17 -10.64 26.37
CA ILE A 319 5.26 -11.34 25.70
C ILE A 319 6.13 -12.08 26.71
N PHE A 320 6.47 -13.33 26.42
CA PHE A 320 7.46 -14.10 27.15
C PHE A 320 8.85 -13.44 27.07
N ARG A 321 9.54 -13.35 28.22
CA ARG A 321 10.88 -12.77 28.35
C ARG A 321 11.85 -13.78 28.90
N TYR A 322 13.06 -13.82 28.34
CA TYR A 322 14.14 -14.66 28.85
C TYR A 322 15.49 -14.00 28.63
N ASP A 323 16.23 -13.83 29.73
CA ASP A 323 17.61 -13.37 29.70
C ASP A 323 18.58 -14.55 29.90
N PRO A 324 19.38 -14.92 28.88
CA PRO A 324 20.32 -16.03 28.98
C PRO A 324 21.49 -15.76 29.93
N VAL A 325 21.78 -14.50 30.26
CA VAL A 325 22.91 -14.15 31.15
C VAL A 325 22.55 -14.40 32.61
N SER A 326 21.35 -13.99 33.02
CA SER A 326 20.84 -14.20 34.38
C SER A 326 20.06 -15.51 34.54
N ALA A 327 19.74 -16.20 33.44
CA ALA A 327 18.91 -17.40 33.39
C ALA A 327 17.53 -17.21 34.05
N THR A 328 16.98 -15.99 33.94
CA THR A 328 15.64 -15.67 34.45
C THR A 328 14.63 -15.59 33.31
N ALA A 329 13.47 -16.20 33.53
CA ALA A 329 12.32 -16.11 32.64
C ALA A 329 11.20 -15.30 33.31
N GLY A 330 10.44 -14.58 32.50
CA GLY A 330 9.34 -13.74 32.94
C GLY A 330 8.38 -13.45 31.80
N LYS A 331 7.52 -12.47 32.02
CA LYS A 331 6.64 -11.93 31.01
C LYS A 331 6.48 -10.44 31.25
N ASP A 332 6.45 -9.69 30.17
CA ASP A 332 6.12 -8.28 30.18
C ASP A 332 4.80 -8.08 29.46
N THR A 333 4.05 -7.07 29.87
CA THR A 333 2.73 -6.79 29.30
C THR A 333 2.64 -5.30 28.98
N TRP A 334 2.25 -5.02 27.74
CA TRP A 334 2.03 -3.69 27.23
C TRP A 334 0.57 -3.52 26.85
N VAL A 335 0.05 -2.32 27.03
CA VAL A 335 -1.28 -1.92 26.54
C VAL A 335 -1.04 -0.79 25.56
N CYS A 336 -1.36 -1.02 24.28
CA CYS A 336 -1.11 -0.09 23.20
C CYS A 336 -2.33 0.02 22.27
N ALA A 337 -2.47 1.17 21.62
CA ALA A 337 -3.44 1.38 20.56
C ALA A 337 -2.73 1.13 19.23
N LEU A 338 -3.10 0.08 18.50
CA LEU A 338 -2.46 -0.32 17.25
C LEU A 338 -3.52 -0.51 16.15
N PRO A 339 -3.23 -0.17 14.88
CA PRO A 339 -4.14 -0.47 13.77
C PRO A 339 -4.43 -1.97 13.67
N GLY A 340 -5.70 -2.36 13.51
CA GLY A 340 -6.08 -3.78 13.49
C GLY A 340 -5.49 -4.58 12.31
N HIS A 341 -5.21 -3.90 11.20
CA HIS A 341 -4.64 -4.46 9.98
C HIS A 341 -3.14 -4.70 10.07
N MET A 342 -2.47 -4.10 11.06
CA MET A 342 -1.05 -4.33 11.31
C MET A 342 -0.82 -5.82 11.62
N SER A 343 0.25 -6.37 11.08
CA SER A 343 0.66 -7.74 11.36
C SER A 343 1.16 -7.90 12.80
N VAL A 344 1.13 -9.13 13.32
CA VAL A 344 1.71 -9.42 14.63
C VAL A 344 3.21 -9.09 14.63
N LEU A 345 3.93 -9.30 13.52
CA LEU A 345 5.36 -8.98 13.44
C LEU A 345 5.62 -7.46 13.50
N GLU A 346 4.82 -6.65 12.81
CA GLU A 346 4.91 -5.19 12.89
C GLU A 346 4.58 -4.69 14.29
N SER A 347 3.63 -5.31 15.00
CA SER A 347 3.36 -4.97 16.40
C SER A 347 4.59 -5.21 17.30
N LEU A 348 5.36 -6.27 17.05
CA LEU A 348 6.60 -6.56 17.77
C LEU A 348 7.71 -5.55 17.43
N ARG A 349 7.81 -5.16 16.16
CA ARG A 349 8.74 -4.09 15.71
C ARG A 349 8.40 -2.77 16.39
N ALA A 350 7.12 -2.36 16.37
CA ALA A 350 6.65 -1.15 17.01
C ALA A 350 6.96 -1.15 18.52
N LEU A 351 6.67 -2.24 19.23
CA LEU A 351 7.00 -2.37 20.66
C LEU A 351 8.50 -2.27 20.92
N LYS A 352 9.33 -2.90 20.07
CA LYS A 352 10.79 -2.84 20.21
C LYS A 352 11.34 -1.44 19.98
N GLU A 353 10.83 -0.73 18.98
CA GLU A 353 11.29 0.61 18.62
C GLU A 353 10.87 1.66 19.65
N THR A 354 9.63 1.58 20.14
CA THR A 354 9.02 2.64 20.95
C THR A 354 9.08 2.40 22.46
N HIS A 355 8.97 1.15 22.92
CA HIS A 355 8.82 0.82 24.34
C HIS A 355 10.03 0.09 24.93
N ASP A 356 10.53 -0.96 24.25
CA ASP A 356 11.64 -1.76 24.77
C ASP A 356 12.57 -2.30 23.67
N GLY A 357 13.66 -1.57 23.45
CA GLY A 357 14.72 -1.97 22.53
C GLY A 357 15.43 -3.29 22.89
N THR A 358 15.27 -3.80 24.12
CA THR A 358 15.88 -5.08 24.55
C THR A 358 15.09 -6.32 24.15
N LEU A 359 13.81 -6.15 23.74
CA LEU A 359 12.96 -7.21 23.23
C LEU A 359 13.60 -7.86 22.01
N THR A 360 13.71 -9.19 22.03
CA THR A 360 14.42 -9.95 20.99
C THR A 360 13.49 -10.97 20.33
N PHE A 361 13.42 -10.92 19.00
CA PHE A 361 12.70 -11.87 18.16
C PHE A 361 13.43 -11.99 16.82
N ARG A 362 13.12 -13.03 16.04
CA ARG A 362 13.62 -13.15 14.65
C ARG A 362 12.77 -12.28 13.76
N ASP A 363 13.41 -11.51 12.91
CA ASP A 363 12.77 -10.56 12.00
C ASP A 363 13.12 -10.87 10.55
N GLY A 364 12.22 -10.56 9.63
CA GLY A 364 12.34 -10.86 8.20
C GLY A 364 11.10 -10.42 7.40
N PRO A 365 11.01 -10.83 6.12
CA PRO A 365 9.81 -10.65 5.30
C PRO A 365 8.54 -11.22 5.95
N SER A 366 7.36 -10.81 5.45
CA SER A 366 6.05 -11.22 6.01
C SER A 366 5.82 -12.74 6.03
N ASP A 367 6.48 -13.46 5.12
CA ASP A 367 6.42 -14.90 4.91
C ASP A 367 7.67 -15.64 5.41
N ASP A 368 8.56 -14.97 6.16
CA ASP A 368 9.82 -15.60 6.61
C ASP A 368 9.53 -16.81 7.51
N PRO A 369 9.91 -18.04 7.08
CA PRO A 369 9.62 -19.27 7.80
C PRO A 369 10.27 -19.34 9.19
N ALA A 370 11.33 -18.58 9.43
CA ALA A 370 12.08 -18.60 10.68
C ALA A 370 11.48 -17.71 11.77
N THR A 371 10.48 -16.89 11.45
CA THR A 371 9.84 -15.94 12.38
C THR A 371 8.70 -16.55 13.21
N ALA A 372 8.40 -17.82 13.01
CA ALA A 372 7.26 -18.50 13.64
C ALA A 372 7.26 -18.37 15.17
N ILE A 373 6.09 -18.08 15.74
CA ILE A 373 5.85 -17.92 17.20
C ILE A 373 4.50 -18.51 17.60
N SER A 374 4.26 -18.62 18.91
CA SER A 374 2.96 -19.00 19.47
C SER A 374 2.21 -17.76 19.95
N VAL A 375 0.97 -17.58 19.50
CA VAL A 375 0.07 -16.51 19.96
C VAL A 375 -1.23 -17.13 20.48
N ASN A 376 -1.52 -16.95 21.77
CA ASN A 376 -2.67 -17.55 22.45
C ASN A 376 -2.74 -19.08 22.26
N GLY A 377 -1.59 -19.75 22.17
CA GLY A 377 -1.48 -21.19 21.92
C GLY A 377 -1.64 -21.60 20.46
N ARG A 378 -1.84 -20.66 19.52
CA ARG A 378 -1.84 -20.92 18.07
C ARG A 378 -0.46 -20.66 17.50
N LEU A 379 0.03 -21.58 16.69
CA LEU A 379 1.30 -21.43 15.99
C LEU A 379 1.06 -20.65 14.69
N ILE A 380 1.76 -19.54 14.51
CA ILE A 380 1.56 -18.65 13.37
C ILE A 380 2.89 -18.15 12.80
N LEU A 381 2.85 -17.71 11.55
CA LEU A 381 3.84 -16.77 11.01
C LEU A 381 3.37 -15.36 11.31
N PRO A 382 4.06 -14.61 12.17
CA PRO A 382 3.55 -13.33 12.67
C PRO A 382 3.47 -12.24 11.59
N GLY A 383 4.27 -12.34 10.52
CA GLY A 383 4.21 -11.40 9.40
C GLY A 383 3.01 -11.61 8.48
N SER A 384 2.42 -12.81 8.47
CA SER A 384 1.27 -13.15 7.60
C SER A 384 -0.08 -13.05 8.30
N VAL A 385 -0.12 -12.63 9.57
CA VAL A 385 -1.34 -12.62 10.39
C VAL A 385 -1.59 -11.23 10.96
N ARG A 386 -2.78 -10.69 10.71
CA ARG A 386 -3.24 -9.40 11.22
C ARG A 386 -3.61 -9.48 12.70
N LEU A 387 -3.39 -8.39 13.45
CA LEU A 387 -3.75 -8.27 14.87
C LEU A 387 -5.24 -8.51 15.13
N ASP A 388 -6.13 -7.96 14.30
CA ASP A 388 -7.58 -8.14 14.47
C ASP A 388 -8.08 -9.57 14.17
N SER A 389 -7.28 -10.36 13.44
CA SER A 389 -7.61 -11.73 13.06
C SER A 389 -7.07 -12.78 14.04
N VAL A 390 -5.99 -12.47 14.76
CA VAL A 390 -5.29 -13.50 15.56
C VAL A 390 -6.08 -13.92 16.79
N ALA A 391 -6.89 -13.01 17.36
CA ALA A 391 -7.75 -13.30 18.50
C ALA A 391 -9.03 -12.44 18.46
N PRO A 392 -10.15 -12.93 19.01
CA PRO A 392 -11.40 -12.16 19.04
C PRO A 392 -11.27 -10.96 19.97
N ILE A 393 -11.75 -9.80 19.52
CA ILE A 393 -11.87 -8.59 20.32
C ILE A 393 -12.97 -8.81 21.37
N ARG A 394 -12.66 -8.59 22.64
CA ARG A 394 -13.61 -8.70 23.77
C ARG A 394 -13.52 -7.45 24.61
N ASP A 395 -14.66 -6.94 25.06
CA ASP A 395 -14.73 -5.73 25.90
C ASP A 395 -13.98 -4.52 25.30
N GLY A 396 -13.98 -4.40 23.96
CA GLY A 396 -13.29 -3.32 23.24
C GLY A 396 -11.77 -3.46 23.13
N GLY A 397 -11.19 -4.60 23.53
CA GLY A 397 -9.76 -4.84 23.46
C GLY A 397 -9.36 -6.24 22.97
N LEU A 398 -8.18 -6.30 22.35
CA LEU A 398 -7.50 -7.51 21.92
C LEU A 398 -6.52 -7.95 23.01
N ARG A 399 -6.55 -9.23 23.43
CA ARG A 399 -5.57 -9.78 24.37
C ARG A 399 -4.69 -10.82 23.69
N LEU A 400 -3.39 -10.56 23.64
CA LEU A 400 -2.41 -11.45 23.02
C LEU A 400 -1.43 -11.96 24.07
N ARG A 401 -1.28 -13.29 24.15
CA ARG A 401 -0.16 -13.94 24.82
C ARG A 401 0.80 -14.46 23.76
N ILE A 402 1.96 -13.85 23.66
CA ILE A 402 3.01 -14.22 22.70
C ILE A 402 4.10 -15.00 23.42
N GLU A 403 4.33 -16.22 22.95
CA GLU A 403 5.30 -17.16 23.49
C GLU A 403 6.26 -17.62 22.38
N PRO A 404 7.51 -18.00 22.72
CA PRO A 404 8.42 -18.61 21.77
C PRO A 404 7.80 -19.87 21.17
N LEU A 405 8.25 -20.23 19.97
CA LEU A 405 7.82 -21.44 19.30
C LEU A 405 8.15 -22.68 20.17
N PRO A 406 7.19 -23.60 20.41
CA PRO A 406 7.45 -24.77 21.23
C PRO A 406 8.41 -25.74 20.51
N SER A 407 8.86 -26.78 21.23
CA SER A 407 9.79 -27.81 20.72
C SER A 407 11.25 -27.37 20.53
N PHE A 408 11.57 -26.11 20.80
CA PHE A 408 12.90 -25.56 20.65
C PHE A 408 13.40 -24.92 21.95
N ASP A 409 14.73 -24.94 22.14
CA ASP A 409 15.36 -24.26 23.25
C ASP A 409 15.31 -22.75 23.04
N VAL A 410 14.89 -22.01 24.07
CA VAL A 410 14.82 -20.55 24.00
C VAL A 410 16.22 -19.97 24.20
N VAL A 411 16.68 -19.20 23.22
CA VAL A 411 17.96 -18.49 23.26
C VAL A 411 17.79 -17.18 24.03
N ARG A 412 16.76 -16.39 23.69
CA ARG A 412 16.44 -15.10 24.31
C ARG A 412 15.04 -14.66 23.91
N ASP A 413 14.22 -14.25 24.87
CA ASP A 413 12.84 -13.79 24.63
C ASP A 413 12.07 -14.75 23.68
N LEU A 414 11.74 -14.30 22.46
CA LEU A 414 11.02 -15.10 21.46
C LEU A 414 11.95 -15.88 20.51
N VAL A 415 13.26 -15.68 20.59
CA VAL A 415 14.23 -16.37 19.73
C VAL A 415 14.50 -17.76 20.27
N VAL A 416 14.29 -18.75 19.39
CA VAL A 416 14.57 -20.16 19.66
C VAL A 416 15.71 -20.70 18.78
N ASP A 417 16.33 -21.80 19.24
CA ASP A 417 17.34 -22.54 18.50
C ASP A 417 16.72 -23.66 17.65
N HIS A 418 16.82 -23.55 16.33
CA HIS A 418 16.30 -24.56 15.38
C HIS A 418 17.29 -25.73 15.15
N TRP A 419 18.43 -25.76 15.83
CA TRP A 419 19.47 -26.76 15.56
C TRP A 419 19.04 -28.21 15.81
N SER A 420 18.09 -28.45 16.71
CA SER A 420 17.48 -29.78 16.89
C SER A 420 16.81 -30.28 15.60
N LEU A 421 15.98 -29.45 14.97
CA LEU A 421 15.33 -29.73 13.69
C LEU A 421 16.35 -29.90 12.56
N GLU A 422 17.35 -29.02 12.48
CA GLU A 422 18.36 -29.07 11.43
C GLU A 422 19.20 -30.36 11.49
N ARG A 423 19.54 -30.83 12.70
CA ARG A 423 20.20 -32.14 12.88
C ARG A 423 19.33 -33.29 12.41
N GLY A 424 18.03 -33.27 12.70
CA GLY A 424 17.07 -34.25 12.20
C GLY A 424 16.99 -34.25 10.67
N ARG A 425 16.98 -33.05 10.06
CA ARG A 425 16.98 -32.87 8.60
C ARG A 425 18.28 -33.36 7.96
N GLU A 426 19.43 -33.08 8.54
CA GLU A 426 20.72 -33.57 8.04
C GLU A 426 20.80 -35.10 8.14
N PHE A 427 20.37 -35.66 9.26
CA PHE A 427 20.32 -37.10 9.49
C PHE A 427 19.48 -37.83 8.44
N SER A 428 18.39 -37.21 7.97
CA SER A 428 17.52 -37.80 6.93
C SER A 428 18.12 -37.79 5.52
N LYS A 429 19.30 -37.20 5.31
CA LYS A 429 19.98 -37.10 4.00
C LYS A 429 19.07 -36.53 2.90
N PRO A 430 18.68 -35.25 2.99
CA PRO A 430 17.56 -34.68 2.23
C PRO A 430 17.88 -34.43 0.73
N TRP A 431 19.11 -34.71 0.31
CA TRP A 431 19.57 -34.55 -1.06
C TRP A 431 19.06 -35.67 -1.96
N MET A 432 18.91 -35.34 -3.24
CA MET A 432 18.43 -36.29 -4.25
C MET A 432 19.48 -37.38 -4.52
N VAL A 433 19.04 -38.64 -4.52
CA VAL A 433 19.83 -39.77 -5.02
C VAL A 433 19.05 -40.39 -6.17
N ALA A 434 19.45 -40.05 -7.39
CA ALA A 434 18.70 -40.42 -8.59
C ALA A 434 18.85 -41.91 -8.95
N ALA A 435 17.77 -42.52 -9.44
CA ALA A 435 17.76 -43.89 -9.96
C ALA A 435 18.62 -44.03 -11.22
N THR A 436 18.62 -43.00 -12.06
CA THR A 436 19.38 -42.93 -13.31
C THR A 436 20.21 -41.64 -13.35
N ARG A 437 21.17 -41.59 -14.29
CA ARG A 437 21.91 -40.36 -14.63
C ARG A 437 21.30 -39.64 -15.84
N GLU A 438 20.11 -40.07 -16.26
CA GLU A 438 19.42 -39.50 -17.42
C GLU A 438 18.65 -38.26 -16.99
N GLY A 439 18.63 -37.25 -17.85
CA GLY A 439 17.89 -36.02 -17.64
C GLY A 439 17.73 -35.26 -18.95
N ALA A 440 16.76 -34.34 -18.96
CA ALA A 440 16.62 -33.38 -20.05
C ALA A 440 17.64 -32.27 -19.88
N ASP A 441 18.26 -31.86 -20.99
CA ASP A 441 19.14 -30.70 -21.03
C ASP A 441 18.29 -29.44 -21.04
N THR A 442 18.39 -28.63 -19.97
CA THR A 442 17.65 -27.39 -19.80
C THR A 442 18.62 -26.22 -19.64
N ALA A 443 18.14 -24.99 -19.77
CA ALA A 443 18.95 -23.80 -19.50
C ALA A 443 19.54 -23.77 -18.07
N GLN A 444 18.94 -24.49 -17.12
CA GLN A 444 19.39 -24.63 -15.73
C GLN A 444 20.29 -25.85 -15.50
N GLY A 445 20.66 -26.57 -16.56
CA GLY A 445 21.44 -27.81 -16.54
C GLY A 445 20.59 -29.07 -16.77
N VAL A 446 21.22 -30.23 -16.57
CA VAL A 446 20.57 -31.53 -16.81
C VAL A 446 19.66 -31.87 -15.63
N LEU A 447 18.35 -31.96 -15.88
CA LEU A 447 17.33 -32.21 -14.85
C LEU A 447 16.56 -33.51 -15.13
N GLY A 448 16.27 -34.28 -14.07
CA GLY A 448 15.43 -35.48 -14.17
C GLY A 448 13.99 -35.13 -14.48
N VAL A 449 13.42 -35.73 -15.54
CA VAL A 449 12.05 -35.50 -16.00
C VAL A 449 11.02 -36.25 -15.17
N MET A 450 9.81 -35.70 -15.05
CA MET A 450 8.66 -36.33 -14.43
C MET A 450 7.37 -35.79 -15.05
N ASP A 451 6.27 -36.52 -14.86
CA ASP A 451 4.95 -36.06 -15.28
C ASP A 451 4.49 -34.85 -14.44
N PRO A 452 3.87 -33.82 -15.04
CA PRO A 452 3.39 -32.65 -14.30
C PRO A 452 2.45 -33.00 -13.14
N SER A 453 1.54 -33.96 -13.30
CA SER A 453 0.62 -34.36 -12.22
C SER A 453 1.35 -34.98 -11.02
N THR A 454 2.47 -35.67 -11.28
CA THR A 454 3.33 -36.19 -10.22
C THR A 454 4.11 -35.07 -9.55
N ALA A 455 4.60 -34.09 -10.32
CA ALA A 455 5.27 -32.91 -9.77
C ALA A 455 4.34 -32.12 -8.84
N ASP A 456 3.10 -31.87 -9.26
CA ASP A 456 2.08 -31.18 -8.45
C ASP A 456 1.77 -31.92 -7.16
N MET A 457 1.60 -33.25 -7.24
CA MET A 457 1.39 -34.09 -6.05
C MET A 457 2.57 -34.01 -5.09
N LEU A 458 3.82 -34.08 -5.58
CA LEU A 458 5.01 -33.97 -4.75
C LEU A 458 5.15 -32.60 -4.10
N HIS A 459 4.87 -31.53 -4.86
CA HIS A 459 4.88 -30.17 -4.32
C HIS A 459 3.86 -30.03 -3.20
N SER A 460 2.63 -30.55 -3.37
CA SER A 460 1.58 -30.47 -2.36
C SER A 460 1.95 -31.11 -1.01
N ILE A 461 2.81 -32.15 -1.00
CA ILE A 461 3.28 -32.80 0.23
C ILE A 461 4.20 -31.87 1.03
N THR A 462 4.97 -31.03 0.33
CA THR A 462 5.96 -30.12 0.93
C THR A 462 5.52 -28.66 0.91
N ASP A 463 4.26 -28.39 0.57
CA ASP A 463 3.68 -27.05 0.48
C ASP A 463 3.28 -26.54 1.87
N PHE A 464 4.28 -26.35 2.72
CA PHE A 464 4.11 -25.74 4.03
C PHE A 464 5.02 -24.53 4.15
N CYS A 465 4.48 -23.45 4.72
CA CYS A 465 5.14 -22.16 4.80
C CYS A 465 6.37 -22.13 5.72
N SER A 466 6.45 -23.03 6.72
CA SER A 466 7.57 -23.05 7.67
C SER A 466 7.83 -24.45 8.24
N ALA A 467 9.08 -24.91 8.12
CA ALA A 467 9.50 -26.18 8.70
C ALA A 467 9.52 -26.15 10.25
N PRO A 468 10.07 -25.11 10.93
CA PRO A 468 9.95 -24.98 12.38
C PRO A 468 8.49 -24.96 12.86
N LEU A 469 7.61 -24.23 12.17
CA LEU A 469 6.20 -24.15 12.53
C LEU A 469 5.53 -25.51 12.41
N LEU A 470 5.67 -26.19 11.28
CA LEU A 470 5.12 -27.54 11.08
C LEU A 470 5.67 -28.53 12.11
N HIS A 471 6.97 -28.48 12.40
CA HIS A 471 7.60 -29.34 13.41
C HIS A 471 6.93 -29.16 14.78
N SER A 472 6.67 -27.91 15.15
CA SER A 472 6.08 -27.52 16.44
C SER A 472 4.60 -27.87 16.58
N CYS A 473 3.91 -28.19 15.48
CA CYS A 473 2.52 -28.65 15.52
C CYS A 473 2.35 -30.05 16.13
N SER A 474 3.44 -30.82 16.28
CA SER A 474 3.39 -32.13 16.90
C SER A 474 3.49 -32.03 18.42
N ASP A 475 2.53 -32.64 19.11
CA ASP A 475 2.51 -32.80 20.56
C ASP A 475 3.69 -33.64 21.09
N ALA A 476 4.31 -34.47 20.25
CA ALA A 476 5.42 -35.33 20.64
C ALA A 476 6.78 -34.60 20.60
N THR A 477 6.94 -33.61 19.71
CA THR A 477 8.24 -32.94 19.50
C THR A 477 8.78 -32.20 20.74
N PRO A 478 7.95 -31.56 21.61
CA PRO A 478 8.46 -30.98 22.86
C PRO A 478 8.95 -32.00 23.89
N HIS A 479 8.59 -33.28 23.73
CA HIS A 479 8.80 -34.32 24.75
C HIS A 479 9.75 -35.43 24.30
N SER A 480 10.13 -35.49 23.02
CA SER A 480 10.96 -36.54 22.45
C SER A 480 12.03 -35.95 21.54
N GLU A 481 13.25 -35.81 22.05
CA GLU A 481 14.41 -35.40 21.25
C GLU A 481 14.79 -36.40 20.15
N ALA A 482 14.38 -37.67 20.32
CA ALA A 482 14.66 -38.72 19.35
C ALA A 482 13.68 -38.69 18.16
N TYR A 483 12.55 -38.02 18.30
CA TYR A 483 11.55 -37.92 17.24
C TYR A 483 11.99 -36.91 16.18
N LEU A 484 12.02 -37.33 14.91
CA LEU A 484 12.40 -36.47 13.79
C LEU A 484 11.37 -35.37 13.48
N GLY A 485 10.13 -35.57 13.89
CA GLY A 485 9.04 -34.60 13.75
C GLY A 485 8.46 -34.48 12.33
N PRO A 486 7.26 -33.90 12.22
CA PRO A 486 6.47 -33.91 10.99
C PRO A 486 7.14 -33.19 9.82
N ALA A 487 7.89 -32.11 10.06
CA ALA A 487 8.57 -31.36 9.00
C ALA A 487 9.65 -32.19 8.27
N VAL A 488 10.39 -33.04 9.00
CA VAL A 488 11.40 -33.93 8.41
C VAL A 488 10.71 -35.12 7.75
N LEU A 489 9.73 -35.73 8.42
CA LEU A 489 9.02 -36.90 7.90
C LEU A 489 8.24 -36.59 6.61
N ALA A 490 7.59 -35.43 6.50
CA ALA A 490 6.89 -35.00 5.30
C ALA A 490 7.84 -34.90 4.08
N ARG A 491 9.05 -34.37 4.29
CA ARG A 491 10.08 -34.29 3.23
C ARG A 491 10.62 -35.67 2.85
N ILE A 492 10.83 -36.56 3.82
CA ILE A 492 11.20 -37.96 3.55
C ILE A 492 10.10 -38.63 2.72
N TRP A 493 8.84 -38.44 3.11
CA TRP A 493 7.69 -39.00 2.40
C TRP A 493 7.60 -38.49 0.96
N ALA A 494 7.75 -37.18 0.73
CA ALA A 494 7.79 -36.63 -0.61
C ALA A 494 8.92 -37.26 -1.45
N ARG A 495 10.12 -37.43 -0.88
CA ARG A 495 11.26 -38.05 -1.58
C ARG A 495 11.05 -39.53 -1.90
N ILE A 496 10.36 -40.28 -1.03
CA ILE A 496 9.97 -41.68 -1.29
C ILE A 496 9.01 -41.77 -2.47
N ASN A 497 8.10 -40.80 -2.62
CA ASN A 497 7.12 -40.76 -3.70
C ASN A 497 7.67 -40.17 -5.01
N ASP A 498 8.89 -39.60 -5.00
CA ASP A 498 9.52 -39.07 -6.20
C ASP A 498 10.01 -40.22 -7.11
N PRO A 499 9.46 -40.39 -8.32
CA PRO A 499 9.80 -41.50 -9.21
C PRO A 499 11.25 -41.48 -9.69
N ARG A 500 11.95 -40.35 -9.52
CA ARG A 500 13.36 -40.21 -9.90
C ARG A 500 14.30 -40.77 -8.82
N SER A 501 13.81 -41.05 -7.61
CA SER A 501 14.61 -41.55 -6.49
C SER A 501 15.07 -42.99 -6.71
N SER A 502 16.31 -43.32 -6.36
CA SER A 502 16.83 -44.69 -6.47
C SER A 502 16.17 -45.64 -5.46
N GLU A 503 16.01 -46.92 -5.82
CA GLU A 503 15.47 -47.94 -4.92
C GLU A 503 16.24 -48.04 -3.59
N SER A 504 17.58 -47.91 -3.65
CA SER A 504 18.44 -47.91 -2.47
C SER A 504 18.17 -46.72 -1.54
N SER A 505 17.88 -45.54 -2.11
CA SER A 505 17.55 -44.35 -1.34
C SER A 505 16.16 -44.47 -0.72
N ILE A 506 15.18 -44.96 -1.50
CA ILE A 506 13.82 -45.22 -1.02
C ILE A 506 13.83 -46.19 0.16
N SER A 507 14.55 -47.32 0.06
CA SER A 507 14.67 -48.28 1.16
C SER A 507 15.29 -47.65 2.40
N ALA A 508 16.36 -46.86 2.26
CA ALA A 508 16.99 -46.19 3.39
C ALA A 508 16.06 -45.18 4.07
N MET A 509 15.25 -44.45 3.29
CA MET A 509 14.25 -43.52 3.80
C MET A 509 13.10 -44.23 4.51
N GLN A 510 12.65 -45.38 4.00
CA GLN A 510 11.66 -46.23 4.65
C GLN A 510 12.17 -46.75 6.00
N ASP A 511 13.43 -47.19 6.08
CA ASP A 511 14.05 -47.61 7.35
C ASP A 511 14.05 -46.48 8.39
N ILE A 512 14.29 -45.22 7.96
CA ILE A 512 14.21 -44.04 8.84
C ILE A 512 12.78 -43.82 9.32
N LEU A 513 11.79 -43.87 8.43
CA LEU A 513 10.37 -43.71 8.79
C LEU A 513 9.91 -44.80 9.77
N ASP A 514 10.36 -46.04 9.59
CA ASP A 514 9.99 -47.18 10.44
C ASP A 514 10.74 -47.25 11.77
N SER A 515 11.79 -46.44 11.93
CA SER A 515 12.62 -46.39 13.13
C SER A 515 11.84 -45.89 14.37
N ASN A 516 12.44 -46.09 15.55
CA ASN A 516 11.86 -45.62 16.82
C ASN A 516 11.71 -44.09 16.90
N GLY A 517 12.48 -43.33 16.11
CA GLY A 517 12.37 -41.87 16.00
C GLY A 517 11.61 -41.41 14.75
N GLY A 518 11.06 -42.35 13.99
CA GLY A 518 10.31 -42.11 12.77
C GLY A 518 8.82 -41.88 13.03
N ILE A 519 7.97 -42.24 12.07
CA ILE A 519 6.54 -41.91 12.09
C ILE A 519 5.77 -42.50 13.28
N LYS A 520 6.26 -43.61 13.84
CA LYS A 520 5.63 -44.31 14.98
C LYS A 520 5.85 -43.61 16.32
N ALA A 521 6.73 -42.60 16.37
CA ALA A 521 6.97 -41.81 17.57
C ALA A 521 5.97 -40.66 17.75
N GLU A 522 5.22 -40.30 16.70
CA GLU A 522 4.12 -39.34 16.82
C GLU A 522 3.07 -39.87 17.80
N THR A 523 2.68 -39.04 18.76
CA THR A 523 1.71 -39.40 19.79
C THR A 523 0.73 -38.25 19.97
N ASP A 524 -0.55 -38.54 19.83
CA ASP A 524 -1.63 -37.61 20.18
C ASP A 524 -1.81 -37.59 21.70
N LEU A 525 -1.36 -36.51 22.35
CA LEU A 525 -1.46 -36.35 23.80
C LEU A 525 -2.89 -36.00 24.25
N ALA A 526 -3.78 -35.57 23.35
CA ALA A 526 -5.19 -35.36 23.68
C ALA A 526 -5.88 -36.67 24.06
N SER A 527 -5.42 -37.80 23.51
CA SER A 527 -5.93 -39.14 23.86
C SER A 527 -5.54 -39.62 25.27
N ILE A 528 -4.61 -38.93 25.94
CA ILE A 528 -4.05 -39.31 27.25
C ILE A 528 -4.68 -38.48 28.40
N ARG A 529 -5.45 -37.42 28.10
CA ARG A 529 -6.01 -36.50 29.10
C ARG A 529 -7.41 -36.85 29.58
#